data_AF-A0A444WTI2-F1
#
_entry.id   AF-A0A444WTI2-F1
#
_cell.length_a   1.000
_cell.length_b   1.000
_cell.length_c   1.000
_cell.angle_alpha   90.00
_cell.angle_beta   90.00
_cell.angle_gamma   90.00
#
_symmetry.space_group_name_H-M   'P 1'
#
loop_
_entity.id
_entity.type
_entity.pdbx_description
1 polymer ?
#
loop_
_entity_poly.entity_id
_entity_poly.type
_entity_poly.pdbx_seq_one_letter_code
_entity_poly.pdbx_strand_id
1 'polypeptide(L)' 'MWDAEFVKVDQATLFDLILAANYLNIKSLLDLTCQTVADMIKGKTPEEIRKTFNIKNDFTPRKPVGV' A
#
# COMPACT_ATOMS: atom_id res chain seq x y z
N MET A 1 16.36 14.39 -0.95
CA MET A 1 15.80 14.34 -2.31
C MET A 1 14.35 14.77 -2.21
N TRP A 2 13.88 15.69 -3.05
CA TRP A 2 12.56 16.33 -2.89
C TRP A 2 11.40 15.33 -2.94
N ASP A 3 11.43 14.38 -3.88
CA ASP A 3 10.39 13.36 -4.07
C ASP A 3 10.08 12.55 -2.80
N ALA A 4 11.11 12.19 -2.03
CA ALA A 4 10.96 11.40 -0.81
C ALA A 4 10.30 12.19 0.33
N GLU A 5 10.53 13.50 0.40
CA GLU A 5 9.83 14.39 1.34
C GLU A 5 8.41 14.70 0.85
N PHE A 6 8.21 14.85 -0.45
CA PHE A 6 6.91 15.15 -1.05
C PHE A 6 5.86 14.06 -0.77
N VAL A 7 6.24 12.78 -0.89
CA VAL A 7 5.33 11.66 -0.62
C VAL A 7 5.20 11.29 0.85
N LYS A 8 5.86 12.03 1.75
CA LYS A 8 5.80 11.81 3.21
C LYS A 8 4.52 12.43 3.79
N VAL A 9 3.39 11.96 3.31
CA VAL A 9 2.04 12.35 3.73
C VAL A 9 1.35 11.17 4.41
N ASP A 10 0.16 11.39 4.97
CA ASP A 10 -0.64 10.29 5.51
C ASP A 10 -1.14 9.36 4.39
N GLN A 11 -1.56 8.15 4.75
CA GLN A 11 -1.96 7.13 3.78
C GLN A 11 -3.16 7.55 2.93
N ALA A 12 -4.12 8.29 3.49
CA ALA A 12 -5.30 8.71 2.74
C ALA A 12 -4.89 9.69 1.63
N THR A 13 -4.07 10.69 1.99
CA THR A 13 -3.51 11.62 1.00
C THR A 13 -2.65 10.90 -0.05
N LEU A 14 -1.84 9.90 0.34
CA LEU A 14 -1.05 9.12 -0.60
C LEU A 14 -1.93 8.35 -1.61
N PHE A 15 -3.03 7.75 -1.17
CA PHE A 15 -3.98 7.08 -2.06
C PHE A 15 -4.70 8.07 -2.98
N ASP A 16 -5.10 9.24 -2.47
CA ASP A 16 -5.70 10.28 -3.30
C ASP A 16 -4.73 10.78 -4.38
N LEU A 17 -3.43 10.90 -4.05
CA LEU A 17 -2.39 11.24 -5.03
C LEU A 17 -2.23 10.16 -6.11
N ILE A 18 -2.30 8.87 -5.74
CA ILE A 18 -2.27 7.75 -6.71
C ILE A 18 -3.45 7.86 -7.67
N LEU A 19 -4.67 8.07 -7.14
CA LEU A 19 -5.88 8.20 -7.95
C LEU A 19 -5.84 9.43 -8.86
N ALA A 20 -5.41 10.58 -8.33
CA ALA A 20 -5.26 11.81 -9.10
C ALA A 20 -4.20 11.68 -10.20
N ALA A 21 -3.05 11.08 -9.90
CA ALA A 21 -1.98 10.84 -10.87
C ALA A 21 -2.45 9.94 -12.02
N ASN A 22 -3.18 8.87 -11.69
CA ASN A 22 -3.78 7.99 -12.68
C ASN A 22 -4.83 8.71 -13.53
N TYR A 23 -5.73 9.48 -12.91
CA TYR A 23 -6.78 10.22 -13.61
C TYR A 23 -6.21 11.28 -14.56
N LEU A 24 -5.19 12.02 -14.13
CA LEU A 24 -4.52 13.06 -14.92
C LEU A 24 -3.45 12.49 -15.86
N ASN A 25 -3.23 11.18 -15.87
CA ASN A 25 -2.22 10.48 -16.66
C ASN A 25 -0.78 11.01 -16.45
N ILE A 26 -0.44 11.34 -15.20
CA ILE A 26 0.89 11.82 -14.80
C ILE A 26 1.74 10.61 -14.36
N LYS A 27 2.37 9.95 -15.34
CA LYS A 27 3.12 8.70 -15.12
C LYS A 27 4.18 8.80 -14.02
N SER A 28 4.97 9.87 -13.97
CA SER A 28 6.03 10.03 -12.98
C SER A 28 5.51 10.09 -11.54
N LEU A 29 4.39 10.78 -11.33
CA LEU A 29 3.75 10.87 -10.01
C LEU A 29 3.11 9.54 -9.62
N LEU A 30 2.49 8.84 -10.58
CA LEU A 30 1.93 7.51 -10.36
C LEU A 30 3.03 6.51 -9.98
N ASP A 31 4.15 6.50 -10.71
CA ASP A 31 5.30 5.64 -10.43
C ASP A 31 5.88 5.92 -9.04
N LEU A 32 6.08 7.20 -8.69
CA LEU A 32 6.64 7.62 -7.39
C LEU A 32 5.75 7.19 -6.21
N THR A 33 4.44 7.43 -6.32
CA THR A 33 3.49 7.08 -5.26
C THR A 33 3.30 5.56 -5.15
N CYS A 34 3.25 4.82 -6.26
CA CYS A 34 3.23 3.36 -6.26
C CYS A 34 4.50 2.76 -5.64
N GLN A 35 5.67 3.31 -5.97
CA GLN A 35 6.95 2.87 -5.41
C GLN A 35 6.97 3.09 -3.89
N THR A 36 6.45 4.22 -3.41
CA THR A 36 6.34 4.51 -1.97
C THR A 36 5.50 3.45 -1.25
N VAL A 37 4.34 3.07 -1.81
CA VAL A 37 3.51 1.99 -1.25
C VAL A 37 4.23 0.64 -1.29
N ALA A 38 4.95 0.34 -2.38
CA ALA A 38 5.73 -0.89 -2.49
C ALA A 38 6.83 -0.97 -1.41
N ASP A 39 7.51 0.14 -1.13
CA ASP A 39 8.53 0.22 -0.08
C ASP A 39 7.93 0.10 1.32
N MET A 40 6.68 0.54 1.55
CA MET A 40 5.97 0.31 2.81
C MET A 40 5.63 -1.17 3.05
N ILE A 41 5.56 -1.99 2.00
CA ILE A 41 5.23 -3.42 2.05
C ILE A 41 6.51 -4.28 2.10
N LYS A 42 7.58 -3.83 1.44
CA LYS A 42 8.82 -4.59 1.29
C LYS A 42 9.40 -5.02 2.65
N GLY A 43 9.63 -6.32 2.79
CA GLY A 43 10.22 -6.90 3.99
C GLY A 43 9.27 -7.08 5.18
N LYS A 44 7.99 -6.72 5.06
CA LYS A 44 6.98 -6.97 6.09
C LYS A 44 6.29 -8.31 5.92
N THR A 45 5.91 -8.91 7.05
CA THR A 45 5.04 -10.09 7.08
C THR A 45 3.59 -9.73 6.70
N PRO A 46 2.77 -10.70 6.26
CA PRO A 46 1.35 -10.47 5.99
C PRO A 46 0.60 -9.83 7.18
N GLU A 47 0.92 -10.22 8.41
CA GLU A 47 0.32 -9.68 9.63
C GLU A 47 0.67 -8.20 9.84
N GLU A 48 1.92 -7.81 9.60
CA GLU A 48 2.37 -6.42 9.70
C GLU A 48 1.80 -5.54 8.59
N ILE A 49 1.69 -6.07 7.37
CA ILE A 49 1.01 -5.39 6.25
C ILE A 49 -0.44 -5.12 6.62
N ARG A 50 -1.15 -6.14 7.12
CA ARG A 50 -2.55 -6.01 7.56
C ARG A 50 -2.73 -4.97 8.64
N LYS A 51 -1.85 -4.92 9.64
CA LYS A 51 -1.85 -3.87 10.66
C LYS A 51 -1.59 -2.49 10.06
N THR A 52 -0.60 -2.38 9.17
CA THR A 52 -0.20 -1.11 8.53
C THR A 52 -1.36 -0.49 7.73
N PHE A 53 -2.09 -1.31 6.99
CA PHE A 53 -3.18 -0.88 6.10
C PHE A 53 -4.58 -1.11 6.69
N ASN A 54 -4.66 -1.46 7.98
CA ASN A 54 -5.92 -1.75 8.69
C ASN A 54 -6.83 -2.77 7.95
N ILE A 55 -6.22 -3.81 7.36
CA ILE A 55 -6.91 -4.85 6.59
C ILE A 55 -7.36 -5.96 7.54
N LYS A 56 -8.66 -6.27 7.53
CA LYS A 56 -9.22 -7.39 8.31
C LYS A 56 -8.71 -8.73 7.76
N ASN A 57 -8.27 -9.62 8.66
CA ASN A 57 -7.96 -11.00 8.28
C ASN A 57 -9.26 -11.75 7.96
N ASP A 58 -9.40 -12.13 6.69
CA ASP A 58 -10.50 -12.88 6.11
C ASP A 58 -10.17 -14.35 5.86
N PHE A 59 -8.96 -14.80 6.21
CA PHE A 59 -8.62 -16.22 6.14
C PHE A 59 -9.41 -16.99 7.19
N THR A 60 -10.42 -17.74 6.76
CA THR A 60 -10.98 -18.82 7.56
C THR A 60 -9.94 -19.92 7.69
N PRO A 61 -9.56 -20.34 8.92
CA PRO A 61 -8.68 -21.49 9.08
C PRO A 61 -9.35 -22.69 8.41
N ARG A 62 -8.67 -23.25 7.39
CA ARG A 62 -9.11 -24.47 6.72
C ARG A 62 -9.27 -25.53 7.82
N LYS A 63 -10.50 -25.99 8.06
CA LYS A 63 -10.72 -27.13 8.96
C LYS A 63 -9.85 -28.27 8.44
N PRO A 64 -9.06 -28.96 9.29
CA PRO A 64 -8.45 -30.22 8.89
C PRO A 64 -9.62 -31.11 8.44
N VAL A 65 -9.63 -31.47 7.15
CA VAL A 65 -10.53 -32.50 6.65
C VAL A 65 -10.19 -33.72 7.49
N GLY A 66 -11.16 -34.21 8.25
CA GLY A 66 -10.99 -35.32 9.16
C GLY A 66 -10.32 -36.50 8.45
N VAL A 67 -9.46 -37.17 9.21
CA VAL A 67 -8.78 -38.43 8.88
C VAL A 67 -9.68 -39.46 8.22
#